data_AF-A0A0F9AZ92-F1
#
_entry.id   AF-A0A0F9AZ92-F1
#
_cell.length_a   1.000
_cell.length_b   1.000
_cell.length_c   1.000
_cell.angle_alpha   90.00
_cell.angle_beta   90.00
_cell.angle_gamma   90.00
#
_symmetry.space_group_name_H-M   'P 1'
#
loop_
_entity.id
_entity.type
_entity.pdbx_description
1 polymer ?
#
loop_
_entity_poly.entity_id
_entity_poly.type
_entity_poly.pdbx_seq_one_letter_code
_entity_poly.pdbx_strand_id
1 'polypeptide(L)'
;MDEIEGRTPPPRFPVVPGHQVVGRVEATGKSVSTLKVGHRVGIAWIYAACGKCKFCLSGNENLCPHFRATGRDVNGGYAQYMTVAEDFAFSIPDIFSDSEAAPLLCAGAIGYRSLRLTGLKDGQNLGLTGFGASGHLVLKMVRHRYPNTQVFVFA
;
A
#
# COMPACT_ATOMS: atom_id res chain seq x y z
N MET A 1 7.12 -3.11 14.80
CA MET A 1 6.86 -2.13 13.73
C MET A 1 8.12 -1.31 13.57
N ASP A 2 8.64 -1.15 12.35
CA ASP A 2 10.01 -0.69 12.12
C ASP A 2 10.29 0.72 12.66
N GLU A 3 9.27 1.57 12.72
CA GLU A 3 9.31 2.90 13.34
C GLU A 3 9.46 2.84 14.87
N ILE A 4 8.84 1.84 15.53
CA ILE A 4 8.90 1.66 17.00
C ILE A 4 10.21 0.98 17.40
N GLU A 5 10.68 0.04 16.58
CA GLU A 5 11.92 -0.72 16.82
C GLU A 5 13.18 0.05 16.41
N GLY A 6 13.04 1.27 15.88
CA GLY A 6 14.17 2.12 15.48
C GLY A 6 14.86 1.71 14.17
N ARG A 7 14.30 0.75 13.42
CA ARG A 7 14.82 0.32 12.12
C ARG A 7 14.58 1.36 11.03
N THR A 8 13.47 2.08 11.11
CA THR A 8 13.13 3.22 10.24
C THR A 8 12.60 4.38 11.06
N PRO A 9 13.46 5.14 11.78
CA PRO A 9 13.02 6.17 12.69
C PRO A 9 12.27 7.30 11.94
N PRO A 10 11.14 7.78 12.48
CA PRO A 10 10.46 8.99 12.00
C PRO A 10 11.37 10.22 12.07
N PRO A 11 11.21 11.22 11.17
CA PRO A 11 11.99 12.45 11.21
C PRO A 11 11.62 13.37 12.38
N ARG A 12 10.48 13.12 13.05
CA ARG A 12 10.02 13.89 14.21
C ARG A 12 9.10 13.06 15.09
N PHE A 13 9.03 13.41 16.38
CA PHE A 13 8.06 12.90 17.34
C PHE A 13 7.20 14.06 17.92
N PRO A 14 5.94 13.78 18.33
CA PRO A 14 5.22 12.53 18.14
C PRO A 14 4.83 12.33 16.67
N VAL A 15 4.73 11.05 16.26
CA VAL A 15 4.13 10.63 14.99
C VAL A 15 3.04 9.61 15.28
N VAL A 16 1.92 9.71 14.57
CA VAL A 16 0.85 8.70 14.58
C VAL A 16 1.16 7.67 13.50
N PRO A 17 1.34 6.38 13.81
CA PRO A 17 1.58 5.37 12.78
C PRO A 17 0.34 4.96 11.98
N GLY A 18 0.51 3.96 11.10
CA GLY A 18 -0.57 3.31 10.34
C GLY A 18 -0.67 3.80 8.89
N HIS A 19 -0.51 2.88 7.94
CA HIS A 19 -0.48 3.18 6.50
C HIS A 19 -1.27 2.15 5.65
N GLN A 20 -2.18 1.45 6.31
CA GLN A 20 -3.12 0.48 5.72
C GLN A 20 -4.52 0.93 6.10
N VAL A 21 -4.91 2.11 5.62
CA VAL A 21 -6.10 2.82 6.12
C VAL A 21 -7.24 2.60 5.14
N VAL A 22 -8.41 2.23 5.63
CA VAL A 22 -9.65 2.26 4.85
C VAL A 22 -10.65 3.12 5.61
N GLY A 23 -11.31 4.03 4.90
CA GLY A 23 -12.25 4.96 5.50
C GLY A 23 -13.16 5.60 4.46
N ARG A 24 -13.88 6.63 4.89
CA ARG A 24 -14.76 7.43 4.03
C ARG A 24 -14.30 8.88 4.02
N VAL A 25 -14.47 9.53 2.88
CA VAL A 25 -14.20 10.97 2.75
C VAL A 25 -15.22 11.71 3.61
N GLU A 26 -14.74 12.40 4.64
CA GLU A 26 -15.58 13.24 5.52
C GLU A 26 -15.72 14.67 4.94
N ALA A 27 -14.64 15.21 4.39
CA ALA A 27 -14.60 16.55 3.80
C ALA A 27 -13.58 16.61 2.65
N THR A 28 -13.76 17.57 1.75
CA THR A 28 -12.87 17.77 0.59
C THR A 28 -12.30 19.19 0.56
N GLY A 29 -11.05 19.31 0.13
CA GLY A 29 -10.45 20.61 -0.18
C GLY A 29 -11.07 21.24 -1.44
N LYS A 30 -10.95 22.55 -1.61
CA LYS A 30 -11.53 23.29 -2.74
C LYS A 30 -11.05 22.83 -4.12
N SER A 31 -9.84 22.28 -4.19
CA SER A 31 -9.22 21.83 -5.44
C SER A 31 -9.43 20.34 -5.73
N VAL A 32 -10.12 19.61 -4.84
CA VAL A 32 -10.43 18.19 -5.06
C VAL A 32 -11.52 18.08 -6.11
N SER A 33 -11.31 17.22 -7.11
CA SER A 33 -12.23 17.09 -8.26
C SER A 33 -12.75 15.66 -8.44
N THR A 34 -12.02 14.67 -7.92
CA THR A 34 -12.29 13.24 -8.17
C THR A 34 -13.03 12.54 -7.03
N LEU A 35 -12.99 13.11 -5.83
CA LEU A 35 -13.58 12.53 -4.62
C LEU A 35 -14.72 13.37 -4.06
N LYS A 36 -15.71 12.71 -3.45
CA LYS A 36 -16.84 13.35 -2.79
C LYS A 36 -17.02 12.77 -1.39
N VAL A 37 -17.68 13.53 -0.52
CA VAL A 37 -18.06 13.07 0.83
C VAL A 37 -18.81 11.74 0.74
N GLY A 38 -18.45 10.80 1.61
CA GLY A 38 -18.99 9.43 1.66
C GLY A 38 -18.26 8.41 0.78
N HIS A 39 -17.44 8.84 -0.18
CA HIS A 39 -16.62 7.93 -1.00
C HIS A 39 -15.73 7.07 -0.10
N ARG A 40 -15.72 5.75 -0.36
CA ARG A 40 -14.87 4.79 0.35
C ARG A 40 -13.49 4.73 -0.28
N VAL A 41 -12.47 5.07 0.50
CA VAL A 41 -11.09 5.21 0.04
C VAL A 41 -10.11 4.47 0.94
N GLY A 42 -8.99 4.07 0.35
CA GLY A 42 -7.85 3.48 1.01
C GLY A 42 -6.63 4.37 0.90
N ILE A 43 -5.91 4.54 2.02
CA ILE A 43 -4.66 5.30 2.08
C ILE A 43 -3.51 4.33 2.34
N ALA A 44 -2.53 4.36 1.44
CA ALA A 44 -1.39 3.47 1.41
C ALA A 44 -0.13 4.10 2.03
N TRP A 45 1.01 3.43 1.84
CA TRP A 45 2.32 3.88 2.30
C TRP A 45 2.77 5.22 1.72
N ILE A 46 2.49 5.49 0.45
CA ILE A 46 2.94 6.71 -0.22
C ILE A 46 1.97 7.85 0.15
N TYR A 47 2.44 8.79 0.98
CA TYR A 47 1.66 9.98 1.32
C TYR A 47 1.80 11.08 0.26
N ALA A 48 3.01 11.25 -0.25
CA ALA A 48 3.30 12.26 -1.26
C ALA A 48 4.50 11.87 -2.13
N ALA A 49 4.47 12.35 -3.38
CA ALA A 49 5.58 12.39 -4.32
C ALA A 49 5.49 13.69 -5.14
N CYS A 50 6.55 14.10 -5.83
CA CYS A 50 6.59 15.41 -6.48
C CYS A 50 5.77 15.52 -7.79
N GLY A 51 5.29 14.40 -8.35
CA GLY A 51 4.51 14.36 -9.59
C GLY A 51 5.26 14.72 -10.88
N LYS A 52 6.49 15.26 -10.80
CA LYS A 52 7.19 15.87 -11.94
C LYS A 52 8.58 15.28 -12.27
N CYS A 53 9.15 14.44 -11.40
CA CYS A 53 10.45 13.82 -11.70
C CYS A 53 10.29 12.60 -12.62
N LYS A 54 11.40 12.13 -13.22
CA LYS A 54 11.39 10.96 -14.12
C LYS A 54 10.73 9.71 -13.52
N PHE A 55 10.81 9.53 -12.20
CA PHE A 55 10.19 8.39 -11.52
C PHE A 55 8.68 8.57 -11.40
N CYS A 56 8.21 9.76 -11.01
CA CYS A 56 6.77 10.04 -10.96
C CYS A 56 6.14 9.94 -12.35
N LEU A 57 6.78 10.53 -13.37
CA LEU A 57 6.28 10.49 -14.74
C LEU A 57 6.29 9.08 -15.37
N SER A 58 6.98 8.11 -14.75
CA SER A 58 6.99 6.71 -15.18
C SER A 58 6.19 5.77 -14.28
N GLY A 59 5.38 6.31 -13.35
CA GLY A 59 4.56 5.52 -12.41
C GLY A 59 5.38 4.78 -11.34
N ASN A 60 6.54 5.34 -10.97
CA ASN A 60 7.43 4.83 -9.93
C ASN A 60 7.59 5.87 -8.81
N GLU A 61 6.50 6.44 -8.32
CA GLU A 61 6.45 7.46 -7.27
C GLU A 61 7.16 7.01 -6.00
N ASN A 62 7.24 5.71 -5.74
CA ASN A 62 7.99 5.11 -4.63
C ASN A 62 9.51 5.36 -4.71
N LEU A 63 10.03 5.79 -5.86
CA LEU A 63 11.44 6.17 -6.08
C LEU A 63 11.64 7.70 -6.14
N CYS A 64 10.60 8.48 -5.84
CA CYS A 64 10.68 9.94 -5.88
C CYS A 64 11.68 10.47 -4.83
N PRO A 65 12.57 11.42 -5.16
CA PRO A 65 13.46 12.04 -4.17
C PRO A 65 12.72 12.91 -3.14
N HIS A 66 11.46 13.27 -3.41
CA HIS A 66 10.57 14.00 -2.50
C HIS A 66 9.48 13.09 -1.92
N PHE A 67 9.72 11.78 -1.90
CA PHE A 67 8.83 10.80 -1.30
C PHE A 67 8.60 11.12 0.19
N ARG A 68 7.34 10.99 0.63
CA ARG A 68 6.97 11.00 2.05
C ARG A 68 6.06 9.81 2.35
N ALA A 69 6.33 9.13 3.46
CA ALA A 69 5.57 7.98 3.92
C ALA A 69 4.45 8.33 4.91
N THR A 70 3.28 7.75 4.71
CA THR A 70 2.16 7.73 5.66
C THR A 70 2.56 6.98 6.92
N GLY A 71 2.31 7.56 8.10
CA GLY A 71 2.62 6.91 9.38
C GLY A 71 4.09 6.89 9.78
N ARG A 72 4.98 7.50 8.98
CA ARG A 72 6.41 7.66 9.26
C ARG A 72 6.88 9.11 9.11
N ASP A 73 6.73 9.69 7.91
CA ASP A 73 7.14 11.09 7.63
C ASP A 73 6.02 12.11 7.91
N VAL A 74 4.80 11.61 7.99
CA VAL A 74 3.57 12.31 8.40
C VAL A 74 2.73 11.39 9.28
N ASN A 75 1.76 11.98 9.98
CA ASN A 75 0.79 11.20 10.74
C ASN A 75 -0.03 10.29 9.82
N GLY A 76 -0.22 9.05 10.25
CA GLY A 76 -0.96 8.00 9.60
C GLY A 76 -2.35 7.78 10.19
N GLY A 77 -2.90 6.60 9.92
CA GLY A 77 -4.30 6.28 10.17
C GLY A 77 -4.63 5.64 11.52
N TYR A 78 -3.70 5.55 12.47
CA TYR A 78 -4.06 5.21 13.86
C TYR A 78 -4.70 6.42 14.58
N ALA A 79 -5.72 6.98 13.94
CA ALA A 79 -6.43 8.20 14.30
C ALA A 79 -7.86 8.14 13.75
N GLN A 80 -8.77 8.95 14.30
CA GLN A 80 -10.15 9.03 13.82
C GLN A 80 -10.26 9.70 12.45
N TYR A 81 -9.35 10.62 12.14
CA TYR A 81 -9.31 11.36 10.88
C TYR A 81 -7.86 11.55 10.42
N MET A 82 -7.67 11.65 9.10
CA MET A 82 -6.43 12.06 8.49
C MET A 82 -6.69 12.86 7.21
N THR A 83 -5.74 13.70 6.82
CA THR A 83 -5.78 14.44 5.55
C THR A 83 -4.85 13.79 4.55
N VAL A 84 -5.25 13.74 3.28
CA VAL A 84 -4.45 13.21 2.17
C VAL A 84 -4.71 14.02 0.92
N ALA A 85 -3.79 13.99 -0.05
CA ALA A 85 -4.07 14.49 -1.39
C ALA A 85 -4.93 13.47 -2.16
N GLU A 86 -5.80 13.95 -3.06
CA GLU A 86 -6.74 13.08 -3.80
C GLU A 86 -6.02 11.99 -4.62
N ASP A 87 -4.83 12.31 -5.16
CA ASP A 87 -4.00 11.38 -5.93
C ASP A 87 -3.49 10.16 -5.13
N PHE A 88 -3.50 10.24 -3.79
CA PHE A 88 -3.05 9.17 -2.90
C PHE A 88 -4.21 8.53 -2.12
N ALA A 89 -5.45 8.82 -2.51
CA ALA A 89 -6.66 8.22 -1.97
C ALA A 89 -7.28 7.26 -3.00
N PHE A 90 -7.08 5.96 -2.78
CA PHE A 90 -7.47 4.93 -3.73
C PHE A 90 -8.92 4.50 -3.50
N SER A 91 -9.75 4.43 -4.54
CA SER A 91 -11.09 3.85 -4.42
C SER A 91 -11.01 2.38 -4.04
N ILE A 92 -11.83 1.94 -3.07
CA ILE A 92 -11.87 0.54 -2.63
C ILE A 92 -13.06 -0.18 -3.25
N PRO A 93 -12.84 -1.26 -4.02
CA PRO A 93 -13.93 -2.05 -4.60
C PRO A 93 -14.87 -2.63 -3.53
N ASP A 94 -16.16 -2.68 -3.83
CA ASP A 94 -17.21 -3.16 -2.91
C ASP A 94 -17.09 -4.65 -2.56
N ILE A 95 -16.37 -5.43 -3.36
CA ILE A 95 -16.13 -6.86 -3.10
C ILE A 95 -15.30 -7.10 -1.83
N PHE A 96 -14.53 -6.12 -1.37
CA PHE A 96 -13.70 -6.25 -0.18
C PHE A 96 -14.35 -5.53 1.01
N SER A 97 -14.44 -6.20 2.15
CA SER A 97 -14.66 -5.51 3.43
C SER A 97 -13.48 -4.60 3.79
N ASP A 98 -13.64 -3.72 4.78
CA ASP A 98 -12.59 -2.78 5.18
C ASP A 98 -11.34 -3.52 5.70
N SER A 99 -11.55 -4.58 6.49
CA SER A 99 -10.48 -5.41 7.05
C SER A 99 -9.76 -6.25 5.98
N GLU A 100 -10.45 -6.64 4.92
CA GLU A 100 -9.83 -7.33 3.78
C GLU A 100 -9.05 -6.39 2.87
N ALA A 101 -9.55 -5.16 2.68
CA ALA A 101 -8.93 -4.17 1.81
C ALA A 101 -7.67 -3.53 2.44
N ALA A 102 -7.68 -3.26 3.74
CA ALA A 102 -6.58 -2.56 4.42
C ALA A 102 -5.19 -3.20 4.17
N PRO A 103 -4.98 -4.52 4.33
CA PRO A 103 -3.69 -5.16 4.07
C PRO A 103 -3.25 -5.08 2.60
N LEU A 104 -4.18 -4.91 1.66
CA LEU A 104 -3.85 -4.78 0.23
C LEU A 104 -3.05 -3.51 -0.06
N LEU A 105 -3.28 -2.45 0.72
CA LEU A 105 -2.66 -1.13 0.54
C LEU A 105 -1.16 -1.09 0.90
N CYS A 106 -0.60 -2.18 1.44
CA CYS A 106 0.83 -2.30 1.68
C CYS A 106 1.34 -3.71 1.42
N ALA A 107 0.95 -4.70 2.23
CA ALA A 107 1.41 -6.07 2.07
C ALA A 107 0.99 -6.65 0.70
N GLY A 108 -0.23 -6.34 0.26
CA GLY A 108 -0.72 -6.71 -1.06
C GLY A 108 0.02 -6.00 -2.19
N ALA A 109 0.19 -4.68 -2.09
CA ALA A 109 0.90 -3.88 -3.10
C ALA A 109 2.36 -4.32 -3.29
N ILE A 110 3.11 -4.50 -2.19
CA ILE A 110 4.49 -4.98 -2.24
C ILE A 110 4.53 -6.44 -2.72
N GLY A 111 3.66 -7.30 -2.20
CA GLY A 111 3.58 -8.70 -2.64
C GLY A 111 3.28 -8.83 -4.13
N TYR A 112 2.30 -8.08 -4.64
CA TYR A 112 1.95 -8.03 -6.05
C TYR A 112 3.13 -7.52 -6.89
N ARG A 113 3.79 -6.44 -6.48
CA ARG A 113 4.94 -5.90 -7.19
C ARG A 113 6.09 -6.92 -7.25
N SER A 114 6.40 -7.57 -6.14
CA SER A 114 7.43 -8.62 -6.06
C SER A 114 7.11 -9.78 -7.01
N LEU A 115 5.87 -10.27 -7.00
CA LEU A 115 5.40 -11.30 -7.93
C LEU A 115 5.52 -10.85 -9.40
N ARG A 116 5.14 -9.61 -9.71
CA ARG A 116 5.24 -9.08 -11.07
C ARG A 116 6.68 -9.03 -11.58
N LEU A 117 7.63 -8.69 -10.70
CA LEU A 117 9.05 -8.60 -11.06
C LEU A 117 9.71 -9.95 -11.32
N THR A 118 9.15 -11.06 -10.82
CA THR A 118 9.71 -12.39 -11.12
C THR A 118 9.50 -12.79 -12.59
N GLY A 119 8.54 -12.16 -13.28
CA GLY A 119 8.13 -12.57 -14.62
C GLY A 119 7.53 -13.98 -14.64
N LEU A 120 6.96 -14.44 -13.52
CA LEU A 120 6.41 -15.79 -13.36
C LEU A 120 5.44 -16.14 -14.49
N LYS A 121 5.67 -17.31 -15.10
CA LYS A 121 4.75 -17.97 -16.01
C LYS A 121 4.12 -19.17 -15.32
N ASP A 122 2.87 -19.46 -15.68
CA ASP A 122 2.15 -20.59 -15.11
C ASP A 122 2.90 -21.92 -15.34
N GLY A 123 2.86 -22.80 -14.35
CA GLY A 123 3.63 -24.06 -14.35
C GLY A 123 5.07 -23.95 -13.85
N GLN A 124 5.63 -22.74 -13.69
CA GLN A 124 6.94 -22.56 -13.05
C GLN A 124 6.83 -22.67 -11.52
N ASN A 125 7.96 -22.97 -10.86
CA ASN A 125 8.06 -23.01 -9.40
C ASN A 125 8.21 -21.61 -8.82
N LEU A 126 7.55 -21.35 -7.69
CA LEU A 126 7.68 -20.11 -6.92
C LEU A 126 8.11 -20.43 -5.48
N GLY A 127 9.21 -19.83 -5.03
CA GLY A 127 9.63 -19.86 -3.63
C GLY A 127 9.20 -18.59 -2.89
N LEU A 128 8.62 -18.75 -1.70
CA LEU A 128 8.34 -17.67 -0.76
C LEU A 128 9.25 -17.84 0.46
N THR A 129 10.16 -16.88 0.70
CA THR A 129 10.99 -16.84 1.90
C THR A 129 10.34 -15.94 2.95
N GLY A 130 10.03 -16.51 4.12
CA GLY A 130 9.15 -15.92 5.11
C GLY A 130 7.67 -15.95 4.67
N PHE A 131 6.77 -16.30 5.61
CA PHE A 131 5.33 -16.43 5.33
C PHE A 131 4.48 -15.52 6.24
N GLY A 132 4.66 -14.22 6.08
CA GLY A 132 3.84 -13.19 6.72
C GLY A 132 2.67 -12.73 5.84
N ALA A 133 2.15 -11.53 6.13
CA ALA A 133 1.00 -10.94 5.43
C ALA A 133 1.19 -10.89 3.90
N SER A 134 2.34 -10.43 3.41
CA SER A 134 2.62 -10.36 1.97
C SER A 134 2.65 -11.73 1.31
N GLY A 135 3.31 -12.71 1.95
CA GLY A 135 3.40 -14.09 1.44
C GLY A 135 2.02 -14.75 1.33
N HIS A 136 1.18 -14.57 2.35
CA HIS A 136 -0.20 -15.06 2.34
C HIS A 136 -1.04 -14.44 1.20
N LEU A 137 -0.95 -13.12 0.99
CA LEU A 137 -1.67 -12.45 -0.10
C LEU A 137 -1.16 -12.86 -1.49
N VAL A 138 0.16 -13.01 -1.64
CA VAL A 138 0.79 -13.52 -2.88
C VAL A 138 0.33 -14.93 -3.17
N LEU A 139 0.28 -15.81 -2.17
CA LEU A 139 -0.19 -17.19 -2.35
C LEU A 139 -1.62 -17.22 -2.93
N LYS A 140 -2.54 -16.42 -2.36
CA LYS A 140 -3.91 -16.30 -2.89
C LYS A 140 -3.94 -15.84 -4.34
N MET A 141 -3.18 -14.79 -4.68
CA MET A 141 -3.09 -14.30 -6.06
C MET A 141 -2.51 -15.35 -7.02
N VAL A 142 -1.47 -16.07 -6.60
CA VAL A 142 -0.80 -17.08 -7.43
C VAL A 142 -1.71 -18.28 -7.67
N ARG A 143 -2.42 -18.78 -6.65
CA ARG A 143 -3.39 -19.87 -6.83
C ARG A 143 -4.47 -19.53 -7.86
N HIS A 144 -4.84 -18.26 -7.98
CA HIS A 144 -5.84 -17.81 -8.94
C HIS A 144 -5.26 -17.54 -10.34
N ARG A 145 -4.13 -16.83 -10.45
CA ARG A 145 -3.55 -16.41 -11.75
C ARG A 145 -2.64 -17.45 -12.41
N TYR A 146 -2.03 -18.33 -11.63
CA TYR A 146 -1.05 -19.32 -12.06
C TYR A 146 -1.38 -20.67 -11.41
N PRO A 147 -2.51 -21.29 -11.79
CA PRO A 147 -3.03 -22.48 -11.11
C PRO A 147 -2.09 -23.69 -11.16
N ASN A 148 -1.21 -23.78 -12.16
CA ASN A 148 -0.27 -24.89 -12.34
C ASN A 148 1.09 -24.63 -11.69
N THR A 149 1.37 -23.43 -11.19
CA THR A 149 2.59 -23.13 -10.44
C THR A 149 2.67 -23.99 -9.18
N GLN A 150 3.85 -24.52 -8.86
CA GLN A 150 4.11 -25.12 -7.53
C GLN A 150 4.69 -24.05 -6.61
N VAL A 151 4.12 -23.89 -5.41
CA VAL A 151 4.58 -22.90 -4.42
C VAL A 151 5.26 -23.62 -3.28
N PHE A 152 6.47 -23.16 -2.95
CA PHE A 152 7.28 -23.64 -1.84
C PHE A 152 7.46 -22.49 -0.85
N VAL A 153 7.32 -22.79 0.44
CA VAL A 153 7.48 -21.82 1.52
C VAL A 153 8.68 -22.21 2.36
N PHE A 154 9.57 -21.25 2.58
CA PHE A 154 10.80 -21.40 3.36
C PHE A 154 10.74 -20.45 4.55
N ALA A 155 11.17 -20.92 5.72
CA ALA A 155 11.23 -20.16 6.97
C ALA A 155 12.66 -19.78 7.30
#